data_AF-A0A1L3ZLX6-F1
#
_entry.id   AF-A0A1L3ZLX6-F1
#
_cell.length_a   1.000
_cell.length_b   1.000
_cell.length_c   1.000
_cell.angle_alpha   90.00
_cell.angle_beta   90.00
_cell.angle_gamma   90.00
#
_symmetry.space_group_name_H-M   'P 1'
#
loop_
_entity.id
_entity.type
_entity.pdbx_description
1 polymer ?
#
loop_
_entity_poly.entity_id
_entity_poly.type
_entity_poly.pdbx_seq_one_letter_code
_entity_poly.pdbx_strand_id
1 'polypeptide(L)'
;MNTPAPIRKIFEGVATRPQMFRLFDRHSQRPDRWQSDAAPLYSGEWFEIDEALYDYMLNILPPLWMCGPIFALREFLTGSTTSIFLALRIDGKPRYFHGYCDLSDPTSVETMRATIFERETQPVRAMSREELLEHIWSSTANAYRGYAGDRFPPVMQGQRMVMLWSGTNGTLLKLLDDLTDDEIAAKLPVHMRHLPDIAA
;
A
#
# COMPACT_ATOMS: atom_id res chain seq x y z
N MET A 1 -16.24 14.78 10.46
CA MET A 1 -14.87 15.07 10.00
C MET A 1 -14.18 13.73 9.91
N ASN A 2 -13.93 13.23 8.70
CA ASN A 2 -13.16 11.99 8.51
C ASN A 2 -11.71 12.33 8.82
N THR A 3 -11.14 11.74 9.87
CA THR A 3 -9.71 11.82 10.12
C THR A 3 -8.99 11.29 8.88
N PRO A 4 -8.03 12.03 8.30
CA PRO A 4 -7.29 11.55 7.15
C PRO A 4 -6.60 10.23 7.53
N ALA A 5 -6.72 9.22 6.66
CA ALA A 5 -6.05 7.94 6.86
C ALA A 5 -4.54 8.19 6.97
N PRO A 6 -3.84 7.50 7.89
CA PRO A 6 -2.40 7.67 8.03
C PRO A 6 -1.70 7.31 6.71
N ILE A 7 -0.71 8.13 6.34
CA ILE A 7 0.18 7.83 5.22
C ILE A 7 0.97 6.57 5.58
N ARG A 8 0.95 5.57 4.71
CA ARG A 8 1.49 4.24 5.00
C ARG A 8 2.10 3.60 3.77
N LYS A 9 3.26 2.98 3.98
CA LYS A 9 3.92 2.17 2.97
C LYS A 9 3.16 0.86 2.84
N ILE A 10 2.69 0.55 1.63
CA ILE A 10 1.86 -0.64 1.40
C ILE A 10 2.61 -1.82 0.80
N PHE A 11 3.85 -1.62 0.38
CA PHE A 11 4.69 -2.64 -0.21
C PHE A 11 6.16 -2.32 0.02
N GLU A 12 6.90 -3.27 0.61
CA GLU A 12 8.33 -3.18 0.80
C GLU A 12 9.11 -3.70 -0.41
N GLY A 13 10.15 -2.96 -0.81
CA GLY A 13 10.92 -3.18 -2.03
C GLY A 13 10.36 -2.47 -3.27
N VAL A 14 11.06 -2.62 -4.39
CA VAL A 14 10.71 -2.02 -5.69
C VAL A 14 9.69 -2.91 -6.41
N ALA A 15 8.49 -2.40 -6.63
CA ALA A 15 7.43 -3.15 -7.29
C ALA A 15 7.72 -3.34 -8.78
N THR A 16 7.64 -4.59 -9.24
CA THR A 16 7.65 -4.93 -10.67
C THR A 16 6.37 -4.46 -11.36
N ARG A 17 6.36 -4.37 -12.69
CA ARG A 17 5.18 -3.97 -13.48
C ARG A 17 3.89 -4.72 -13.10
N PRO A 18 3.86 -6.07 -13.00
CA PRO A 18 2.64 -6.78 -12.61
C PRO A 18 2.24 -6.51 -11.15
N GLN A 19 3.21 -6.26 -10.26
CA GLN A 19 2.93 -5.89 -8.87
C GLN A 19 2.32 -4.49 -8.79
N MET A 20 2.85 -3.49 -9.52
CA MET A 20 2.30 -2.13 -9.56
C MET A 20 0.82 -2.12 -9.95
N PHE A 21 0.44 -2.82 -11.02
CA PHE A 21 -0.97 -2.88 -11.43
C PHE A 21 -1.86 -3.63 -10.42
N ARG A 22 -1.32 -4.62 -9.71
CA ARG A 22 -2.04 -5.28 -8.61
C ARG A 22 -2.23 -4.34 -7.41
N LEU A 23 -1.22 -3.53 -7.10
CA LEU A 23 -1.25 -2.54 -6.02
C LEU A 23 -2.29 -1.45 -6.30
N PHE A 24 -2.44 -1.01 -7.55
CA PHE A 24 -3.50 -0.06 -7.93
C PHE A 24 -4.91 -0.59 -7.66
N ASP A 25 -5.14 -1.89 -7.87
CA ASP A 25 -6.45 -2.53 -7.70
C ASP A 25 -6.53 -3.40 -6.43
N ARG A 26 -5.70 -3.10 -5.41
CA ARG A 26 -5.51 -3.98 -4.24
C ARG A 26 -6.76 -4.12 -3.36
N HIS A 27 -7.74 -3.22 -3.49
CA HIS A 27 -9.02 -3.23 -2.79
C HIS A 27 -10.21 -3.64 -3.67
N SER A 28 -9.95 -4.25 -4.83
CA SER A 28 -10.99 -4.68 -5.80
C SER A 28 -12.04 -5.64 -5.25
N GLN A 29 -11.69 -6.44 -4.24
CA GLN A 29 -12.55 -7.45 -3.62
C GLN A 29 -13.41 -6.91 -2.47
N ARG A 30 -13.42 -5.60 -2.22
CA ARG A 30 -14.25 -5.02 -1.16
C ARG A 30 -15.74 -5.26 -1.44
N PRO A 31 -16.55 -5.54 -0.40
CA PRO A 31 -18.00 -5.54 -0.53
C PRO A 31 -18.48 -4.15 -0.97
N ASP A 32 -19.59 -4.09 -1.69
CA ASP A 32 -20.23 -2.83 -2.07
C ASP A 32 -19.29 -1.82 -2.76
N ARG A 33 -18.37 -2.34 -3.59
CA ARG A 33 -17.33 -1.58 -4.30
C ARG A 33 -17.85 -0.30 -4.96
N TRP A 34 -19.08 -0.34 -5.47
CA TRP A 34 -19.72 0.73 -6.23
C TRP A 34 -20.64 1.64 -5.41
N GLN A 35 -20.92 1.30 -4.15
CA GLN A 35 -21.87 2.04 -3.31
C GLN A 35 -21.18 2.90 -2.24
N SER A 36 -19.93 2.59 -1.89
CA SER A 36 -19.14 3.31 -0.88
C SER A 36 -17.98 4.08 -1.50
N ASP A 37 -17.71 5.28 -0.97
CA ASP A 37 -16.51 6.04 -1.33
C ASP A 37 -15.26 5.31 -0.81
N ALA A 38 -14.38 4.96 -1.74
CA ALA A 38 -13.15 4.25 -1.44
C ALA A 38 -11.96 5.17 -1.22
N ALA A 39 -12.12 6.49 -1.36
CA ALA A 39 -11.03 7.45 -1.17
C ALA A 39 -10.30 7.23 0.16
N PRO A 40 -10.99 6.98 1.30
CA PRO A 40 -10.31 6.75 2.57
C PRO A 40 -9.45 5.48 2.61
N LEU A 41 -9.74 4.47 1.78
CA LEU A 41 -8.94 3.25 1.69
C LEU A 41 -7.62 3.53 0.98
N TYR A 42 -7.64 4.29 -0.11
CA TYR A 42 -6.45 4.51 -0.92
C TYR A 42 -5.62 5.72 -0.49
N SER A 43 -6.26 6.76 0.03
CA SER A 43 -5.56 7.99 0.42
C SER A 43 -4.46 7.69 1.44
N GLY A 44 -3.26 8.20 1.15
CA GLY A 44 -2.07 7.99 1.98
C GLY A 44 -1.31 6.69 1.69
N GLU A 45 -1.79 5.81 0.82
CA GLU A 45 -1.03 4.61 0.43
C GLU A 45 0.07 4.94 -0.56
N TRP A 46 1.27 4.39 -0.35
CA TRP A 46 2.40 4.55 -1.26
C TRP A 46 3.33 3.34 -1.31
N PHE A 47 4.11 3.23 -2.39
CA PHE A 47 5.13 2.20 -2.59
C PHE A 47 6.19 2.64 -3.60
N GLU A 48 7.32 1.93 -3.64
CA GLU A 48 8.41 2.21 -4.57
C GLU A 48 8.24 1.46 -5.90
N ILE A 49 8.63 2.11 -6.99
CA ILE A 49 8.67 1.57 -8.35
C ILE A 49 10.05 1.86 -8.97
N ASP A 50 10.34 1.25 -10.12
CA ASP A 50 11.55 1.60 -10.87
C ASP A 50 11.34 2.81 -11.80
N GLU A 51 12.45 3.33 -12.33
CA GLU A 51 12.47 4.43 -13.29
C GLU A 51 11.65 4.13 -14.55
N ALA A 52 11.77 2.91 -15.08
CA ALA A 52 11.09 2.51 -16.29
C ALA A 52 9.57 2.55 -16.13
N LEU A 53 9.05 2.21 -14.95
CA LEU A 53 7.63 2.33 -14.59
C LEU A 53 7.21 3.77 -14.37
N TYR A 54 8.03 4.60 -13.74
CA TYR A 54 7.76 6.04 -13.60
C TYR A 54 7.62 6.69 -14.98
N ASP A 55 8.60 6.49 -15.86
CA ASP A 55 8.59 7.01 -17.22
C ASP A 55 7.46 6.41 -18.05
N TYR A 56 7.20 5.11 -17.90
CA TYR A 56 6.08 4.47 -18.56
C TYR A 56 4.77 5.17 -18.20
N MET A 57 4.49 5.36 -16.91
CA MET A 57 3.25 5.99 -16.44
C MET A 57 3.15 7.46 -16.86
N LEU A 58 4.27 8.18 -16.92
CA LEU A 58 4.32 9.56 -17.42
C LEU A 58 3.94 9.65 -18.92
N ASN A 59 4.29 8.63 -19.70
CA ASN A 59 4.10 8.63 -21.15
C ASN A 59 2.77 7.99 -21.61
N ILE A 60 1.95 7.44 -20.72
CA ILE A 60 0.63 6.87 -21.10
C ILE A 60 -0.32 7.97 -21.55
N LEU A 61 -0.47 9.02 -20.74
CA LEU A 61 -1.38 10.14 -20.98
C LEU A 61 -0.77 11.44 -20.44
N PRO A 62 -1.11 12.61 -21.02
CA PRO A 62 -0.67 13.89 -20.47
C PRO A 62 -1.09 14.00 -19.00
N PRO A 63 -0.17 14.35 -18.08
CA PRO A 63 -0.48 14.42 -16.67
C PRO A 63 -1.52 15.50 -16.39
N LEU A 64 -2.29 15.33 -15.32
CA LEU A 64 -3.24 16.35 -14.84
C LEU A 64 -2.49 17.64 -14.47
N TRP A 65 -1.37 17.46 -13.78
CA TRP A 65 -0.43 18.51 -13.43
C TRP A 65 0.95 17.89 -13.22
N MET A 66 1.99 18.72 -13.32
CA MET A 66 3.37 18.34 -13.05
C MET A 66 4.10 19.51 -12.37
N CYS A 67 4.90 19.22 -11.35
CA CYS A 67 5.84 20.16 -10.73
C CYS A 67 7.17 19.45 -10.52
N GLY A 68 8.17 19.81 -11.34
CA GLY A 68 9.46 19.14 -11.33
C GLY A 68 9.31 17.62 -11.56
N PRO A 69 9.92 16.76 -10.71
CA PRO A 69 9.86 15.30 -10.83
C PRO A 69 8.61 14.68 -10.20
N ILE A 70 7.53 15.44 -10.05
CA ILE A 70 6.26 14.97 -9.47
C ILE A 70 5.13 15.25 -10.46
N PHE A 71 4.29 14.26 -10.71
CA PHE A 71 3.11 14.42 -11.56
C PHE A 71 1.91 13.61 -11.05
N ALA A 72 0.71 14.06 -11.43
CA ALA A 72 -0.54 13.34 -11.17
C ALA A 72 -1.15 12.79 -12.45
N LEU A 73 -1.74 11.60 -12.36
CA LEU A 73 -2.59 11.08 -13.44
C LEU A 73 -3.92 11.82 -13.49
N ARG A 74 -4.50 11.89 -14.70
CA ARG A 74 -5.82 12.50 -14.96
C ARG A 74 -6.97 11.61 -14.51
N GLU A 75 -6.74 10.30 -14.48
CA GLU A 75 -7.72 9.31 -14.06
C GLU A 75 -7.79 9.26 -12.54
N PHE A 76 -8.83 9.89 -11.99
CA PHE A 76 -9.14 9.78 -10.58
C PHE A 76 -9.62 8.37 -10.27
N LEU A 77 -9.13 7.83 -9.15
CA LEU A 77 -9.53 6.53 -8.66
C LEU A 77 -10.95 6.58 -8.08
N THR A 78 -11.24 7.61 -7.30
CA THR A 78 -12.54 7.88 -6.66
C THR A 78 -12.53 9.29 -6.07
N GLY A 79 -13.64 10.01 -6.21
CA GLY A 79 -13.75 11.40 -5.76
C GLY A 79 -12.59 12.26 -6.26
N SER A 80 -11.85 12.85 -5.32
CA SER A 80 -10.65 13.68 -5.54
C SER A 80 -9.33 12.94 -5.34
N THR A 81 -9.36 11.62 -5.11
CA THR A 81 -8.14 10.81 -4.94
C THR A 81 -7.60 10.32 -6.28
N THR A 82 -6.33 10.60 -6.56
CA THR A 82 -5.65 10.16 -7.79
C THR A 82 -4.22 9.66 -7.52
N SER A 83 -3.65 8.99 -8.51
CA SER A 83 -2.26 8.53 -8.50
C SER A 83 -1.30 9.70 -8.66
N ILE A 84 -0.32 9.77 -7.75
CA ILE A 84 0.82 10.69 -7.79
C ILE A 84 2.09 9.86 -7.96
N PHE A 85 2.95 10.29 -8.88
CA PHE A 85 4.26 9.72 -9.10
C PHE A 85 5.33 10.72 -8.69
N LEU A 86 6.36 10.25 -7.99
CA LEU A 86 7.41 11.09 -7.42
C LEU A 86 8.78 10.49 -7.75
N ALA A 87 9.70 11.30 -8.29
CA ALA A 87 11.12 10.97 -8.25
C ALA A 87 11.82 11.79 -7.15
N LEU A 88 12.39 11.11 -6.17
CA LEU A 88 13.07 11.70 -5.02
C LEU A 88 14.55 11.31 -5.02
N ARG A 89 15.40 12.22 -4.57
CA ARG A 89 16.83 11.94 -4.41
C ARG A 89 17.11 11.55 -2.96
N ILE A 90 17.38 10.27 -2.71
CA ILE A 90 17.57 9.69 -1.38
C ILE A 90 18.93 8.96 -1.38
N ASP A 91 19.75 9.20 -0.35
CA ASP A 91 21.13 8.68 -0.27
C ASP A 91 21.96 8.99 -1.54
N GLY A 92 21.71 10.15 -2.16
CA GLY A 92 22.38 10.60 -3.37
C GLY A 92 21.89 9.99 -4.68
N LYS A 93 20.95 9.04 -4.65
CA LYS A 93 20.42 8.34 -5.83
C LYS A 93 18.97 8.72 -6.12
N PRO A 94 18.56 8.80 -7.40
CA PRO A 94 17.14 8.90 -7.73
C PRO A 94 16.42 7.60 -7.35
N ARG A 95 15.26 7.73 -6.72
CA ARG A 95 14.31 6.66 -6.40
C ARG A 95 12.92 7.12 -6.78
N TYR A 96 12.07 6.19 -7.19
CA TYR A 96 10.79 6.49 -7.82
C TYR A 96 9.65 5.87 -7.02
N PHE A 97 8.58 6.63 -6.81
CA PHE A 97 7.49 6.23 -5.94
C PHE A 97 6.15 6.50 -6.60
N HIS A 98 5.17 5.71 -6.19
CA HIS A 98 3.76 5.97 -6.42
C HIS A 98 3.06 6.16 -5.09
N GLY A 99 2.10 7.08 -5.03
CA GLY A 99 1.18 7.18 -3.91
C GLY A 99 -0.17 7.74 -4.32
N TYR A 100 -1.19 7.47 -3.52
CA TYR A 100 -2.53 8.03 -3.70
C TYR A 100 -2.71 9.26 -2.81
N CYS A 101 -3.04 10.39 -3.42
CA CYS A 101 -3.30 11.64 -2.72
C CYS A 101 -4.71 12.15 -3.03
N ASP A 102 -5.37 12.67 -2.01
CA ASP A 102 -6.61 13.42 -2.15
C ASP A 102 -6.29 14.87 -2.54
N LEU A 103 -6.58 15.26 -3.79
CA LEU A 103 -6.30 16.59 -4.31
C LEU A 103 -7.28 17.67 -3.83
N SER A 104 -8.31 17.31 -3.06
CA SER A 104 -9.12 18.30 -2.33
C SER A 104 -8.37 18.90 -1.13
N ASP A 105 -7.40 18.15 -0.59
CA ASP A 105 -6.42 18.65 0.37
C ASP A 105 -5.18 19.18 -0.36
N PRO A 106 -4.93 20.51 -0.35
CA PRO A 106 -3.80 21.11 -1.04
C PRO A 106 -2.43 20.69 -0.46
N THR A 107 -2.40 20.07 0.73
CA THR A 107 -1.18 19.64 1.40
C THR A 107 -0.86 18.15 1.18
N SER A 108 -1.77 17.37 0.61
CA SER A 108 -1.68 15.91 0.55
C SER A 108 -0.42 15.42 -0.17
N VAL A 109 -0.11 16.02 -1.33
CA VAL A 109 1.04 15.66 -2.16
C VAL A 109 2.37 15.98 -1.45
N GLU A 110 2.45 17.15 -0.81
CA GLU A 110 3.66 17.57 -0.12
C GLU A 110 3.88 16.76 1.17
N THR A 111 2.80 16.48 1.91
CA THR A 111 2.84 15.62 3.10
C THR A 111 3.25 14.19 2.73
N MET A 112 2.73 13.64 1.61
CA MET A 112 3.17 12.36 1.05
C MET A 112 4.67 12.39 0.72
N ARG A 113 5.12 13.39 -0.03
CA ARG A 113 6.52 13.55 -0.42
C ARG A 113 7.45 13.61 0.80
N ALA A 114 7.10 14.41 1.80
CA ALA A 114 7.87 14.56 3.03
C ALA A 114 7.91 13.23 3.83
N THR A 115 6.77 12.55 3.95
CA THR A 115 6.67 11.26 4.67
C THR A 115 7.52 10.19 4.01
N ILE A 116 7.46 10.07 2.67
CA ILE A 116 8.31 9.12 1.91
C ILE A 116 9.78 9.47 2.15
N PHE A 117 10.16 10.74 2.00
CA PHE A 117 11.55 11.16 2.15
C PHE A 117 12.08 10.86 3.55
N GLU A 118 11.33 11.20 4.60
CA GLU A 118 11.69 10.92 5.99
C GLU A 118 11.84 9.42 6.23
N ARG A 119 10.81 8.63 5.87
CA ARG A 119 10.80 7.17 6.05
C ARG A 119 11.98 6.49 5.35
N GLU A 120 12.22 6.88 4.10
CA GLU A 120 13.22 6.24 3.25
C GLU A 120 14.64 6.75 3.48
N THR A 121 14.84 7.83 4.24
CA THR A 121 16.17 8.31 4.65
C THR A 121 16.62 7.70 5.99
N GLN A 122 15.75 6.98 6.69
CA GLN A 122 16.11 6.35 7.97
C GLN A 122 17.26 5.34 7.80
N PRO A 123 18.29 5.34 8.69
CA PRO A 123 19.42 4.39 8.62
C PRO A 123 18.99 2.93 8.79
N VAL A 124 18.02 2.69 9.67
CA VAL A 124 17.40 1.39 9.88
C VAL A 124 15.97 1.47 9.36
N ARG A 125 15.69 0.75 8.27
CA ARG A 125 14.36 0.73 7.64
C ARG A 125 13.56 -0.50 8.07
N ALA A 126 13.53 -0.79 9.38
CA ALA A 126 12.68 -1.84 9.91
C ALA A 126 11.20 -1.49 9.64
N MET A 127 10.41 -2.47 9.21
CA MET A 127 8.97 -2.26 8.97
C MET A 127 8.22 -2.21 10.30
N SER A 128 7.28 -1.27 10.45
CA SER A 128 6.31 -1.32 11.55
C SER A 128 5.37 -2.51 11.40
N ARG A 129 4.66 -2.89 12.47
CA ARG A 129 3.65 -3.95 12.39
C ARG A 129 2.58 -3.63 11.34
N GLU A 130 2.17 -2.38 11.25
CA GLU A 130 1.21 -1.91 10.23
C GLU A 130 1.78 -2.08 8.83
N GLU A 131 3.02 -1.65 8.58
CA GLU A 131 3.69 -1.84 7.28
C GLU A 131 3.82 -3.33 6.91
N LEU A 132 4.09 -4.20 7.89
CA LEU A 132 4.13 -5.65 7.70
C LEU A 132 2.76 -6.20 7.27
N LEU A 133 1.69 -5.80 7.94
CA LEU A 133 0.33 -6.21 7.56
C LEU A 133 -0.05 -5.70 6.18
N GLU A 134 0.28 -4.45 5.86
CA GLU A 134 0.04 -3.89 4.54
C GLU A 134 0.81 -4.63 3.44
N HIS A 135 2.08 -4.95 3.69
CA HIS A 135 2.90 -5.72 2.76
C HIS A 135 2.36 -7.14 2.57
N ILE A 136 1.95 -7.83 3.64
CA ILE A 136 1.31 -9.16 3.56
C ILE A 136 0.03 -9.07 2.73
N TRP A 137 -0.81 -8.06 2.98
CA TRP A 137 -2.05 -7.86 2.23
C TRP A 137 -1.79 -7.61 0.75
N SER A 138 -0.80 -6.78 0.43
CA SER A 138 -0.42 -6.43 -0.94
C SER A 138 0.26 -7.56 -1.71
N SER A 139 1.08 -8.37 -1.03
CA SER A 139 1.82 -9.48 -1.64
C SER A 139 0.99 -10.75 -1.78
N THR A 140 -0.02 -10.93 -0.93
CA THR A 140 -0.92 -12.10 -1.01
C THR A 140 -1.76 -12.06 -2.28
N ALA A 141 -1.81 -13.16 -3.02
CA ALA A 141 -2.62 -13.25 -4.22
C ALA A 141 -4.11 -13.10 -3.90
N ASN A 142 -4.88 -12.49 -4.82
CA ASN A 142 -6.31 -12.24 -4.65
C ASN A 142 -7.13 -13.51 -4.31
N ALA A 143 -6.69 -14.71 -4.72
CA ALA A 143 -7.37 -15.95 -4.36
C ALA A 143 -7.25 -16.34 -2.86
N TYR A 144 -6.28 -15.75 -2.15
CA TYR A 144 -5.91 -16.11 -0.78
C TYR A 144 -6.10 -14.95 0.21
N ARG A 145 -6.74 -13.87 -0.21
CA ARG A 145 -7.10 -12.73 0.62
C ARG A 145 -8.48 -12.24 0.21
N GLY A 146 -9.09 -11.40 1.03
CA GLY A 146 -10.37 -10.80 0.72
C GLY A 146 -10.92 -10.03 1.89
N TYR A 147 -12.18 -9.63 1.78
CA TYR A 147 -12.89 -8.97 2.86
C TYR A 147 -13.89 -9.94 3.49
N ALA A 148 -14.10 -9.80 4.79
CA ALA A 148 -15.18 -10.50 5.47
C ALA A 148 -16.53 -9.96 4.96
N GLY A 149 -17.26 -10.80 4.21
CA GLY A 149 -18.63 -10.50 3.75
C GLY A 149 -19.70 -11.05 4.70
N ASP A 150 -20.94 -11.13 4.21
CA ASP A 150 -22.15 -11.38 5.01
C ASP A 150 -22.18 -12.70 5.78
N ARG A 151 -21.34 -13.67 5.39
CA ARG A 151 -21.21 -14.96 6.09
C ARG A 151 -20.47 -14.86 7.43
N PHE A 152 -19.83 -13.73 7.71
CA PHE A 152 -19.11 -13.49 8.97
C PHE A 152 -19.98 -12.69 9.95
N PRO A 153 -19.72 -12.78 11.27
CA PRO A 153 -20.37 -11.94 12.27
C PRO A 153 -20.30 -10.46 11.89
N PRO A 154 -21.36 -9.65 12.15
CA PRO A 154 -21.41 -8.24 11.74
C PRO A 154 -20.20 -7.41 12.15
N VAL A 155 -19.62 -7.69 13.32
CA VAL A 155 -18.41 -6.99 13.82
C VAL A 155 -17.19 -7.21 12.93
N MET A 156 -17.11 -8.32 12.20
CA MET A 156 -15.99 -8.64 11.32
C MET A 156 -16.21 -8.15 9.88
N GLN A 157 -17.44 -7.84 9.50
CA GLN A 157 -17.78 -7.50 8.11
C GLN A 157 -17.02 -6.25 7.64
N GLY A 158 -16.54 -6.26 6.41
CA GLY A 158 -15.74 -5.18 5.83
C GLY A 158 -14.28 -5.14 6.30
N GLN A 159 -13.86 -6.02 7.21
CA GLN A 159 -12.45 -6.15 7.60
C GLN A 159 -11.66 -7.05 6.64
N ARG A 160 -10.35 -6.81 6.55
CA ARG A 160 -9.43 -7.57 5.67
C ARG A 160 -9.14 -8.94 6.26
N MET A 161 -9.18 -9.97 5.42
CA MET A 161 -8.96 -11.37 5.76
C MET A 161 -7.85 -11.95 4.91
N VAL A 162 -6.99 -12.78 5.52
CA VAL A 162 -5.96 -13.55 4.81
C VAL A 162 -6.13 -15.04 5.07
N MET A 163 -5.81 -15.83 4.06
CA MET A 163 -5.80 -17.28 4.14
C MET A 163 -4.46 -17.77 4.68
N LEU A 164 -4.52 -18.56 5.75
CA LEU A 164 -3.39 -19.19 6.42
C LEU A 164 -3.40 -20.70 6.16
N TRP A 165 -2.21 -21.28 6.04
CA TRP A 165 -2.03 -22.72 6.04
C TRP A 165 -1.65 -23.16 7.45
N SER A 166 -2.53 -23.90 8.13
CA SER A 166 -2.35 -24.37 9.51
C SER A 166 -1.95 -25.84 9.53
N GLY A 167 -0.99 -26.23 8.68
CA GLY A 167 -0.42 -27.59 8.67
C GLY A 167 -1.48 -28.69 8.67
N THR A 168 -1.66 -29.35 9.83
CA THR A 168 -2.60 -30.45 10.07
C THR A 168 -4.08 -30.05 9.99
N ASN A 169 -4.42 -28.78 10.24
CA ASN A 169 -5.80 -28.30 10.25
C ASN A 169 -6.24 -27.73 8.89
N GLY A 170 -5.39 -27.87 7.86
CA GLY A 170 -5.65 -27.36 6.51
C GLY A 170 -5.64 -25.83 6.45
N THR A 171 -6.59 -25.28 5.71
CA THR A 171 -6.64 -23.87 5.36
C THR A 171 -7.59 -23.11 6.29
N LEU A 172 -7.10 -22.06 6.94
CA LEU A 172 -7.87 -21.18 7.84
C LEU A 172 -7.99 -19.77 7.23
N LEU A 173 -9.13 -19.13 7.41
CA LEU A 173 -9.29 -17.69 7.16
C LEU A 173 -9.18 -16.93 8.48
N LYS A 174 -8.31 -15.92 8.54
CA LYS A 174 -8.11 -15.09 9.73
C LYS A 174 -8.18 -13.61 9.34
N LEU A 175 -8.63 -12.76 10.27
CA LEU A 175 -8.53 -11.31 10.11
C LEU A 175 -7.06 -10.91 10.01
N LEU A 176 -6.74 -9.98 9.10
CA LEU A 176 -5.38 -9.50 8.90
C LEU A 176 -4.82 -8.86 10.16
N ASP A 177 -5.65 -8.08 10.85
CA ASP A 177 -5.21 -7.34 12.05
C ASP A 177 -4.97 -8.27 13.24
N ASP A 178 -5.56 -9.47 13.24
CA ASP A 178 -5.42 -10.51 14.27
C ASP A 178 -4.20 -11.42 14.07
N LEU A 179 -3.40 -11.21 13.02
CA LEU A 179 -2.19 -12.02 12.80
C LEU A 179 -1.23 -11.86 13.99
N THR A 180 -0.72 -13.00 14.49
CA THR A 180 0.34 -13.01 15.51
C THR A 180 1.69 -12.70 14.88
N ASP A 181 2.67 -12.31 15.68
CA ASP A 181 4.03 -12.01 15.19
C ASP A 181 4.67 -13.21 14.47
N ASP A 182 4.43 -14.43 14.97
CA ASP A 182 4.89 -15.67 14.32
C ASP A 182 4.23 -15.89 12.95
N GLU A 183 2.92 -15.63 12.83
CA GLU A 183 2.19 -15.74 11.57
C GLU A 183 2.63 -14.67 10.56
N ILE A 184 2.89 -13.45 11.04
CA ILE A 184 3.46 -12.35 10.25
C ILE A 184 4.83 -12.78 9.73
N ALA A 185 5.73 -13.22 10.61
CA ALA A 185 7.06 -13.67 10.23
C ALA A 185 7.02 -14.83 9.22
N ALA A 186 6.12 -15.80 9.38
CA ALA A 186 5.97 -16.91 8.44
C ALA A 186 5.54 -16.46 7.03
N LYS A 187 4.73 -15.39 6.93
CA LYS A 187 4.23 -14.83 5.66
C LYS A 187 5.24 -13.93 4.95
N LEU A 188 6.23 -13.40 5.66
CA LEU A 188 7.25 -12.54 5.07
C LEU A 188 8.28 -13.36 4.27
N PRO A 189 8.83 -12.78 3.18
CA PRO A 189 10.00 -13.33 2.50
C PRO A 189 11.14 -13.62 3.48
N VAL A 190 11.94 -14.68 3.23
CA VAL A 190 12.98 -15.15 4.16
C VAL A 190 13.94 -14.02 4.60
N HIS A 191 14.33 -13.14 3.68
CA HIS A 191 15.22 -12.00 3.98
C HIS A 191 14.58 -10.91 4.86
N MET A 192 13.25 -10.94 5.04
CA MET A 192 12.49 -10.04 5.92
C MET A 192 12.11 -10.71 7.26
N ARG A 193 12.35 -12.02 7.42
CA ARG A 193 12.02 -12.75 8.67
C ARG A 193 12.98 -12.43 9.82
N HIS A 194 14.18 -12.00 9.47
CA HIS A 194 15.20 -11.57 10.42
C HIS A 194 15.19 -10.05 10.47
N LEU A 195 14.25 -9.48 11.23
CA LEU A 195 14.50 -8.16 11.81
C LEU A 195 15.70 -8.32 12.75
N PRO A 196 16.74 -7.47 12.68
CA PRO A 196 17.73 -7.43 13.75
C PRO A 196 16.96 -7.19 15.07
N ASP A 197 17.27 -7.98 16.09
CA ASP A 197 16.65 -7.87 17.42
C ASP A 197 16.47 -6.40 17.77
N ILE A 198 15.23 -6.03 18.12
CA ILE A 198 14.89 -4.69 18.56
C ILE A 198 15.89 -4.33 19.67
N ALA A 199 16.73 -3.33 19.42
CA ALA A 199 17.53 -2.73 20.48
C ALA A 199 16.54 -2.19 21.52
N ALA A 200 16.69 -2.68 22.75
CA ALA A 200 15.85 -2.38 23.90
C ALA A 200 15.69 -0.89 24.19
#